data_AF-A0A7X6SQN9-F1
#
_entry.id   AF-A0A7X6SQN9-F1
#
_cell.length_a   1.000
_cell.length_b   1.000
_cell.length_c   1.000
_cell.angle_alpha   90.00
_cell.angle_beta   90.00
_cell.angle_gamma   90.00
#
_symmetry.space_group_name_H-M   'P 1'
#
loop_
_entity.id
_entity.type
_entity.pdbx_description
1 polymer ?
#
loop_
_entity_poly.entity_id
_entity_poly.type
_entity_poly.pdbx_seq_one_letter_code
_entity_poly.pdbx_strand_id
1 'polypeptide(L)'
;FAPLIGVKDTPLLAIYSHMVNAPLYLANYSYGHVIQFQIEEFMKGKKLSDEIDRIYKLGRLTPRQWMTEAVGSKISAQPLTDAIDRVLGNR
;
A
#
# COMPACT_ATOMS: atom_id res chain seq x y z
N PHE A 1 9.96 -24.45 1.53
CA PHE A 1 10.71 -23.25 1.11
C PHE A 1 11.96 -23.58 0.28
N ALA A 2 12.95 -24.36 0.75
CA ALA A 2 14.12 -24.71 -0.07
C ALA A 2 13.80 -25.36 -1.45
N PRO A 3 12.76 -26.22 -1.59
CA PRO A 3 12.35 -26.73 -2.90
C PRO A 3 11.72 -25.68 -3.83
N LEU A 4 11.15 -24.60 -3.29
CA LEU A 4 10.57 -23.49 -4.05
C LEU A 4 11.64 -22.49 -4.51
N ILE A 5 12.66 -22.27 -3.69
CA ILE A 5 13.77 -21.35 -3.99
C ILE A 5 14.88 -22.06 -4.79
N GLY A 6 14.93 -23.40 -4.77
CA GLY A 6 15.91 -24.21 -5.50
C GLY A 6 17.31 -24.24 -4.87
N VAL A 7 17.50 -23.57 -3.72
CA VAL A 7 18.80 -23.43 -3.05
C VAL A 7 18.66 -23.84 -1.58
N LYS A 8 19.52 -24.77 -1.13
CA LYS A 8 19.63 -25.15 0.30
C LYS A 8 20.47 -24.11 1.07
N ASP A 9 20.15 -23.93 2.34
CA ASP A 9 20.90 -23.07 3.27
C ASP A 9 21.06 -21.61 2.81
N THR A 10 20.03 -21.09 2.14
CA THR A 10 20.02 -19.71 1.64
C THR A 10 19.74 -18.68 2.75
N PRO A 11 20.55 -17.60 2.87
CA PRO A 11 20.27 -16.51 3.80
C PRO A 11 19.00 -15.72 3.42
N LEU A 12 18.49 -15.90 2.20
CA LEU A 12 17.22 -15.31 1.75
C LEU A 12 16.05 -15.71 2.67
N LEU A 13 16.07 -16.94 3.20
CA LEU A 13 15.04 -17.38 4.14
C LEU A 13 15.10 -16.63 5.47
N ALA A 14 16.29 -16.23 5.92
CA ALA A 14 16.46 -15.45 7.15
C ALA A 14 15.91 -14.01 6.99
N ILE A 15 16.14 -13.40 5.82
CA ILE A 15 15.59 -12.07 5.46
C ILE A 15 14.06 -12.09 5.46
N TYR A 16 13.46 -13.18 5.01
CA TYR A 16 12.01 -13.37 4.96
C TYR A 16 11.45 -14.19 6.13
N SER A 17 12.15 -14.25 7.27
CA SER A 17 11.69 -14.99 8.45
C SER A 17 10.27 -14.61 8.90
N HIS A 18 9.86 -13.36 8.71
CA HIS A 18 8.49 -12.89 8.94
C HIS A 18 7.45 -13.59 8.08
N MET A 19 7.79 -14.10 6.89
CA MET A 19 6.86 -14.90 6.08
C MET A 19 6.54 -16.26 6.73
N VAL A 20 7.50 -16.81 7.48
CA VAL A 20 7.33 -18.08 8.19
C VAL A 20 6.53 -17.88 9.48
N ASN A 21 6.81 -16.78 10.20
CA ASN A 21 6.20 -16.50 11.50
C ASN A 21 4.86 -15.74 11.41
N ALA A 22 4.62 -14.99 10.32
CA ALA A 22 3.45 -14.12 10.16
C ALA A 22 2.91 -14.20 8.72
N PRO A 23 1.96 -15.12 8.43
CA PRO A 23 1.54 -15.45 7.06
C PRO A 23 0.95 -14.27 6.27
N LEU A 24 0.46 -13.21 6.93
CA LEU A 24 -0.10 -12.02 6.27
C LEU A 24 0.89 -10.85 6.12
N TYR A 25 2.08 -10.93 6.70
CA TYR A 25 3.01 -9.80 6.74
C TYR A 25 3.34 -9.27 5.35
N LEU A 26 3.66 -10.17 4.42
CA LEU A 26 4.05 -9.77 3.06
C LEU A 26 2.87 -9.23 2.25
N ALA A 27 1.69 -9.83 2.36
CA ALA A 27 0.49 -9.35 1.67
C ALA A 27 0.10 -7.93 2.13
N ASN A 28 0.39 -7.58 3.39
CA ASN A 28 0.15 -6.24 3.91
C ASN A 28 1.01 -5.16 3.23
N TYR A 29 2.22 -5.47 2.74
CA TYR A 29 3.02 -4.52 1.93
C TYR A 29 2.36 -4.24 0.60
N SER A 30 1.90 -5.31 -0.06
CA SER A 30 0.95 -5.31 -1.18
C SER A 30 -0.05 -4.16 -1.10
N TYR A 31 -0.82 -4.28 -0.03
CA TYR A 31 -1.93 -3.40 0.30
C TYR A 31 -1.49 -2.00 0.70
N GLY A 32 -0.40 -1.90 1.49
CA GLY A 32 0.20 -0.64 1.92
C GLY A 32 0.65 0.24 0.75
N HIS A 33 1.27 -0.34 -0.28
CA HIS A 33 1.71 0.41 -1.46
C HIS A 33 0.53 0.97 -2.27
N VAL A 34 -0.57 0.22 -2.40
CA VAL A 34 -1.79 0.71 -3.05
C VAL A 34 -2.38 1.89 -2.27
N ILE A 35 -2.50 1.75 -0.95
CA ILE A 35 -2.98 2.82 -0.06
C ILE A 35 -2.09 4.06 -0.17
N GLN A 36 -0.77 3.87 -0.09
CA GLN A 36 0.22 4.95 -0.17
C GLN A 36 0.05 5.73 -1.47
N PHE A 37 0.04 5.05 -2.61
CA PHE A 37 -0.08 5.72 -3.91
C PHE A 37 -1.41 6.46 -4.06
N GLN A 38 -2.52 5.86 -3.61
CA GLN A 38 -3.84 6.50 -3.63
C GLN A 38 -3.88 7.77 -2.76
N ILE A 39 -3.24 7.76 -1.58
CA ILE A 39 -3.12 8.95 -0.74
C ILE A 39 -2.22 9.99 -1.41
N GLU A 40 -1.06 9.62 -1.93
CA GLU A 40 -0.14 10.54 -2.60
C GLU A 40 -0.80 11.27 -3.78
N GLU A 41 -1.56 10.55 -4.62
CA GLU A 41 -2.34 11.17 -5.69
C GLU A 41 -3.40 12.13 -5.16
N PHE A 42 -4.13 11.76 -4.10
CA PHE A 42 -5.11 12.64 -3.46
C PHE A 42 -4.47 13.90 -2.86
N MET A 43 -3.24 13.81 -2.35
CA MET A 43 -2.51 14.90 -1.70
C MET A 43 -2.00 15.97 -2.68
N LYS A 44 -1.97 15.69 -3.99
CA LYS A 44 -1.49 16.65 -4.99
C LYS A 44 -2.29 17.95 -4.94
N GLY A 45 -1.58 19.06 -4.78
CA GLY A 45 -2.19 20.40 -4.68
C GLY A 45 -2.81 20.74 -3.32
N LYS A 46 -2.68 19.86 -2.31
CA LYS A 46 -3.17 20.10 -0.95
C LYS A 46 -2.04 20.48 0.01
N LYS A 47 -2.40 21.09 1.15
CA LYS A 47 -1.46 21.34 2.24
C LYS A 47 -1.28 20.08 3.08
N LEU A 48 -0.09 19.49 2.99
CA LEU A 48 0.23 18.19 3.59
C LEU A 48 -0.07 18.14 5.10
N SER A 49 0.27 19.19 5.85
CA SER A 49 0.06 19.24 7.31
C SER A 49 -1.41 19.06 7.69
N ASP A 50 -2.30 19.72 6.95
CA ASP A 50 -3.73 19.78 7.28
C ASP A 50 -4.39 18.43 6.99
N GLU A 51 -3.97 17.79 5.90
CA GLU A 51 -4.45 16.46 5.54
C GLU A 51 -3.87 15.36 6.43
N ILE A 52 -2.59 15.44 6.83
CA ILE A 52 -2.01 14.51 7.81
C ILE A 52 -2.81 14.58 9.13
N ASP A 53 -3.03 15.78 9.67
CA ASP A 53 -3.78 15.96 10.91
C ASP A 53 -5.20 15.40 10.80
N ARG A 54 -5.87 15.60 9.66
CA ARG A 54 -7.23 15.09 9.43
C ARG A 54 -7.25 13.57 9.33
N ILE A 55 -6.34 12.98 8.55
CA ILE A 55 -6.33 11.55 8.23
C ILE A 55 -5.81 10.72 9.41
N TYR A 56 -4.77 11.16 10.11
CA TYR A 56 -4.14 10.37 11.17
C TYR A 56 -5.01 10.29 12.44
N LYS A 57 -5.89 11.27 12.67
CA LYS A 57 -6.91 11.21 13.74
C LYS A 57 -7.93 10.06 13.57
N LEU A 58 -7.98 9.43 12.40
CA LEU A 58 -8.93 8.38 12.07
C LEU A 58 -8.42 6.96 12.38
N GLY A 59 -7.31 6.79 13.10
CA GLY A 59 -6.63 5.50 13.30
C GLY A 59 -7.44 4.36 13.94
N ARG A 60 -8.60 4.65 14.54
CA ARG A 60 -9.53 3.62 15.08
C ARG A 60 -10.42 2.96 14.02
N LEU A 61 -10.45 3.49 12.80
CA LEU A 61 -11.32 3.00 11.73
C LEU A 61 -10.71 1.79 11.04
N THR A 62 -11.57 0.91 10.50
CA THR A 62 -11.10 -0.18 9.63
C THR A 62 -10.44 0.40 8.37
N PRO A 63 -9.47 -0.29 7.72
CA PRO A 63 -8.75 0.27 6.57
C PRO A 63 -9.66 0.79 5.45
N ARG A 64 -10.77 0.09 5.18
CA ARG A 64 -11.75 0.50 4.16
C ARG A 64 -12.51 1.76 4.55
N GLN A 65 -12.96 1.86 5.80
CA GLN A 65 -13.64 3.07 6.28
C GLN A 65 -12.66 4.23 6.38
N TRP A 66 -11.46 3.97 6.91
CA TRP A 66 -10.38 4.95 7.00
C TRP A 66 -10.09 5.60 5.65
N MET A 67 -9.94 4.82 4.58
CA MET A 67 -9.75 5.37 3.22
C MET A 67 -10.99 6.11 2.69
N THR A 68 -12.19 5.63 2.99
CA THR A 68 -13.41 6.33 2.57
C THR A 68 -13.49 7.73 3.20
N GLU A 69 -13.16 7.85 4.49
CA GLU A 69 -13.09 9.14 5.18
C GLU A 69 -11.86 9.98 4.77
N ALA A 70 -10.72 9.33 4.50
CA ALA A 70 -9.47 9.99 4.18
C ALA A 70 -9.43 10.54 2.75
N VAL A 71 -9.90 9.80 1.75
CA VAL A 71 -9.75 10.18 0.34
C VAL A 71 -11.06 10.11 -0.45
N GLY A 72 -12.20 9.93 0.24
CA GLY A 72 -13.53 9.89 -0.37
C GLY A 72 -13.85 8.59 -1.12
N SER A 73 -13.00 7.57 -1.06
CA SER A 73 -13.16 6.33 -1.81
C SER A 73 -12.58 5.12 -1.07
N LYS A 74 -13.05 3.92 -1.44
CA LYS A 74 -12.44 2.67 -0.96
C LYS A 74 -11.02 2.52 -1.52
N ILE A 75 -10.26 1.62 -0.91
CA ILE A 75 -8.93 1.22 -1.40
C ILE A 75 -9.04 0.73 -2.84
N SER A 76 -8.26 1.33 -3.73
CA SER A 76 -8.31 1.06 -5.16
C SER A 76 -6.93 1.22 -5.81
N ALA A 77 -6.62 0.35 -6.77
CA ALA A 77 -5.46 0.51 -7.64
C ALA A 77 -5.71 1.49 -8.79
N GLN A 78 -6.94 2.00 -8.95
CA GLN A 78 -7.29 2.93 -10.03
C GLN A 78 -6.37 4.15 -10.14
N PRO A 79 -5.96 4.82 -9.04
CA PRO A 79 -5.05 5.96 -9.15
C PRO A 79 -3.70 5.59 -9.77
N LEU A 80 -3.20 4.36 -9.52
CA LEU A 80 -1.97 3.85 -10.10
C LEU A 80 -2.14 3.60 -11.61
N THR A 81 -3.22 2.95 -12.03
CA THR A 81 -3.49 2.72 -13.45
C THR A 81 -3.73 4.04 -14.19
N ASP A 82 -4.45 4.99 -13.59
CA ASP A 82 -4.66 6.33 -14.16
C ASP A 82 -3.35 7.10 -14.32
N ALA A 83 -2.39 6.89 -13.41
CA ALA A 83 -1.06 7.47 -13.49
C ALA A 83 -0.24 6.87 -14.62
N ILE A 84 -0.34 5.55 -14.81
CA ILE A 84 0.29 4.86 -15.95
C ILE A 84 -0.29 5.38 -17.27
N ASP A 85 -1.62 5.52 -17.38
CA ASP A 85 -2.27 6.03 -18.59
C ASP A 85 -1.87 7.47 -18.93
N ARG A 86 -1.63 8.32 -17.92
CA ARG A 86 -1.05 9.67 -18.14
C ARG A 86 0.31 9.60 -18.80
N VAL A 87 1.17 8.70 -18.34
CA VAL A 87 2.54 8.57 -18.83
C VAL A 87 2.56 7.97 -20.23
N LEU A 88 1.63 7.05 -20.54
CA LEU A 88 1.52 6.42 -21.86
C LEU A 88 0.80 7.29 -22.90
N GLY A 89 0.10 8.36 -22.49
CA GLY A 89 -0.65 9.22 -23.39
C GLY A 89 -1.98 8.62 -23.86
N ASN A 90 -2.53 7.65 -23.11
CA ASN A 90 -3.82 7.00 -23.42
C ASN A 90 -5.04 7.89 -23.06
N ARG A 91 -4.89 9.22 -23.10
CA ARG A 91 -5.89 10.19 -22.65
C ARG A 91 -6.42 11.05 -23.78
#